data_AF-B0MNI9-F1
#
_entry.id   AF-B0MNI9-F1
#
_cell.length_a   1.000
_cell.length_b   1.000
_cell.length_c   1.000
_cell.angle_alpha   90.00
_cell.angle_beta   90.00
_cell.angle_gamma   90.00
#
_symmetry.space_group_name_H-M   'P 1'
#
loop_
_entity.id
_entity.type
_entity.pdbx_description
1 polymer ?
#
loop_
_entity_poly.entity_id
_entity_poly.type
_entity_poly.pdbx_seq_one_letter_code
_entity_poly.pdbx_strand_id
1 'polypeptide(L)'
;MDSLVKIMGSFLALSLIMIFSSCIVNEHVDEGNIKENAVRMMECIVNKDSEKLFDFYNKDMKDNYKDSSLDEIRQLFEYIDGAITSYNYEGKGGGQEAKNDGIICYYSCHPEFDFTTETGQEYTISFSYHYIWNEHPEYEGINMIQICKDGNWGEKLIIGRNYYKE
;
A
#
# COMPACT_ATOMS: atom_id res chain seq x y z
N MET A 1 34.72 53.95 15.75
CA MET A 1 33.90 52.96 16.48
C MET A 1 32.58 52.69 15.77
N ASP A 2 31.93 53.71 15.18
CA ASP A 2 30.64 53.57 14.46
C ASP A 2 30.65 52.67 13.22
N SER A 3 31.75 52.60 12.47
CA SER A 3 31.80 51.81 11.23
C SER A 3 31.96 50.30 11.51
N LEU A 4 32.71 49.92 12.54
CA LEU A 4 32.89 48.52 12.97
C LEU A 4 31.60 47.92 13.54
N VAL A 5 30.84 48.70 14.31
CA VAL A 5 29.54 48.28 14.87
C VAL A 5 28.49 48.07 13.76
N LYS A 6 28.49 48.90 12.72
CA LYS A 6 27.60 48.74 11.55
C LYS A 6 27.94 47.49 10.72
N ILE A 7 29.23 47.20 10.52
CA ILE A 7 29.67 46.00 9.79
C ILE A 7 29.35 44.73 10.58
N MET A 8 29.61 44.73 11.89
CA MET A 8 29.28 43.58 12.77
C MET A 8 27.76 43.33 12.86
N GLY A 9 26.93 44.37 12.92
CA GLY A 9 25.47 44.24 12.91
C GLY A 9 24.92 43.71 11.58
N SER A 10 25.54 44.08 10.45
CA SER A 10 25.12 43.63 9.12
C SER A 10 25.46 42.16 8.86
N PHE A 11 26.56 41.65 9.42
CA PHE A 11 26.91 40.22 9.34
C PHE A 11 25.97 39.35 10.19
N LEU A 12 25.58 39.81 11.38
CA LEU A 12 24.63 39.10 12.25
C LEU A 12 23.23 39.00 11.63
N ALA A 13 22.77 40.04 10.92
CA ALA A 13 21.49 40.03 10.21
C ALA A 13 21.49 39.07 9.01
N LEU A 14 22.60 38.96 8.28
CA LEU A 14 22.73 38.05 7.13
C LEU A 14 22.85 36.57 7.55
N SER A 15 23.47 36.28 8.70
CA SER A 15 23.53 34.90 9.23
C SER A 15 22.20 34.36 9.74
N LEU A 16 21.28 35.24 10.19
CA LEU A 16 19.94 34.84 10.66
C LEU A 16 18.99 34.47 9.51
N ILE A 17 19.20 35.02 8.31
CA ILE A 17 18.36 34.72 7.13
C ILE A 17 18.62 33.29 6.60
N MET A 18 19.84 32.75 6.79
CA MET A 18 20.19 31.41 6.32
C MET A 18 19.63 30.26 7.17
N ILE A 19 19.01 30.53 8.33
CA ILE A 19 18.47 29.49 9.22
C ILE A 19 16.98 29.19 8.95
N PHE A 20 16.30 30.02 8.15
CA PHE A 20 14.89 29.79 7.76
C PHE A 20 14.70 29.06 6.43
N SER A 21 15.78 28.57 5.79
CA SER A 21 15.64 27.45 4.84
C SER A 21 15.46 26.17 5.65
N SER A 22 14.33 26.06 6.35
CA SER A 22 13.80 24.76 6.76
C SER A 22 13.74 23.92 5.49
N CYS A 23 14.64 22.95 5.40
CA CYS A 23 14.52 21.85 4.47
C CYS A 23 13.15 21.24 4.74
N ILE A 24 12.15 21.56 3.89
CA ILE A 24 10.93 20.79 3.82
C ILE A 24 11.41 19.43 3.33
N VAL A 25 11.63 18.52 4.27
CA VAL A 25 11.86 17.12 3.97
C VAL A 25 10.53 16.65 3.40
N ASN A 26 10.42 16.63 2.07
CA ASN A 26 9.27 16.00 1.43
C ASN A 26 9.32 14.53 1.83
N GLU A 27 8.32 14.11 2.60
CA GLU A 27 8.15 12.71 2.90
C GLU A 27 7.81 11.99 1.59
N HIS A 28 8.52 10.90 1.32
CA HIS A 28 8.28 10.05 0.18
C HIS A 28 7.89 8.67 0.70
N VAL A 29 6.83 8.08 0.12
CA VAL A 29 6.53 6.69 0.40
C VAL A 29 7.66 5.82 -0.13
N ASP A 30 8.13 4.92 0.73
CA ASP A 30 9.09 3.91 0.34
C ASP A 30 8.39 2.80 -0.44
N GLU A 31 8.50 2.85 -1.78
CA GLU A 31 7.95 1.82 -2.65
C GLU A 31 8.55 0.43 -2.39
N GLY A 32 9.76 0.36 -1.80
CA GLY A 32 10.38 -0.88 -1.34
C GLY A 32 9.51 -1.56 -0.27
N ASN A 33 9.02 -0.81 0.71
CA ASN A 33 8.13 -1.33 1.75
C ASN A 33 6.80 -1.83 1.19
N ILE A 34 6.24 -1.16 0.18
CA ILE A 34 5.02 -1.63 -0.49
C ILE A 34 5.28 -2.98 -1.14
N LYS A 35 6.38 -3.11 -1.90
CA LYS A 35 6.75 -4.37 -2.55
C LYS A 35 6.99 -5.48 -1.52
N GLU A 36 7.71 -5.20 -0.44
CA GLU A 36 7.95 -6.18 0.63
C GLU A 36 6.66 -6.67 1.28
N ASN A 37 5.72 -5.77 1.58
CA ASN A 37 4.42 -6.14 2.12
C ASN A 37 3.61 -6.96 1.12
N ALA A 38 3.60 -6.56 -0.15
CA ALA A 38 2.91 -7.25 -1.23
C ALA A 38 3.45 -8.67 -1.44
N VAL A 39 4.79 -8.85 -1.38
CA VAL A 39 5.42 -10.18 -1.48
C VAL A 39 4.98 -11.06 -0.31
N ARG A 40 4.93 -10.53 0.93
CA ARG A 40 4.43 -11.32 2.07
C ARG A 40 2.95 -11.71 1.91
N MET A 41 2.12 -10.86 1.33
CA MET A 41 0.73 -11.20 1.02
C MET A 41 0.65 -12.32 -0.03
N MET A 42 1.47 -12.22 -1.10
CA MET A 42 1.54 -13.26 -2.12
C MET A 42 2.00 -14.60 -1.55
N GLU A 43 2.98 -14.60 -0.65
CA GLU A 43 3.42 -15.80 0.07
C GLU A 43 2.30 -16.43 0.92
N CYS A 44 1.40 -15.63 1.50
CA CYS A 44 0.22 -16.19 2.17
C CYS A 44 -0.70 -16.92 1.18
N ILE A 45 -0.82 -16.44 -0.06
CA ILE A 45 -1.62 -17.10 -1.11
C ILE A 45 -0.94 -18.39 -1.59
N VAL A 46 0.37 -18.36 -1.82
CA VAL A 46 1.17 -19.55 -2.18
C VAL A 46 0.99 -20.65 -1.14
N ASN A 47 1.00 -20.29 0.14
CA ASN A 47 0.85 -21.22 1.26
C ASN A 47 -0.61 -21.51 1.63
N LYS A 48 -1.59 -20.89 0.95
CA LYS A 48 -3.02 -20.92 1.30
C LYS A 48 -3.28 -20.64 2.80
N ASP A 49 -2.56 -19.68 3.37
CA ASP A 49 -2.61 -19.28 4.79
C ASP A 49 -3.60 -18.12 4.98
N SER A 50 -4.88 -18.45 5.18
CA SER A 50 -5.96 -17.45 5.25
C SER A 50 -5.84 -16.54 6.47
N GLU A 51 -5.39 -17.07 7.60
CA GLU A 51 -5.25 -16.29 8.84
C GLU A 51 -4.17 -15.22 8.67
N LYS A 52 -2.99 -15.57 8.15
CA LYS A 52 -1.95 -14.58 7.91
C LYS A 52 -2.29 -13.61 6.78
N LEU A 53 -3.00 -14.05 5.74
CA LEU A 53 -3.47 -13.12 4.72
C LEU A 53 -4.46 -12.12 5.33
N PHE A 54 -5.37 -12.61 6.19
CA PHE A 54 -6.33 -11.76 6.89
C PHE A 54 -5.68 -10.81 7.92
N ASP A 55 -4.52 -11.17 8.46
CA ASP A 55 -3.74 -10.25 9.30
C ASP A 55 -3.25 -9.00 8.55
N PHE A 56 -3.28 -8.97 7.21
CA PHE A 56 -3.04 -7.76 6.44
C PHE A 56 -4.28 -6.88 6.24
N TYR A 57 -5.48 -7.39 6.55
CA TYR A 57 -6.70 -6.62 6.42
C TYR A 57 -6.72 -5.45 7.40
N ASN A 58 -7.45 -4.41 7.05
CA ASN A 58 -7.60 -3.26 7.92
C ASN A 58 -8.33 -3.61 9.23
N LYS A 59 -8.19 -2.74 10.23
CA LYS A 59 -8.72 -2.98 11.57
C LYS A 59 -10.25 -3.10 11.57
N ASP A 60 -10.94 -2.24 10.82
CA ASP A 60 -12.40 -2.29 10.72
C ASP A 60 -12.89 -3.67 10.21
N MET A 61 -12.23 -4.22 9.19
CA MET A 61 -12.54 -5.55 8.68
C MET A 61 -12.25 -6.67 9.67
N LYS A 62 -11.16 -6.57 10.43
CA LYS A 62 -10.82 -7.52 11.50
C LYS A 62 -11.86 -7.54 12.61
N ASP A 63 -12.35 -6.37 13.01
CA ASP A 63 -13.26 -6.24 14.14
C ASP A 63 -14.72 -6.56 13.74
N ASN A 64 -15.14 -6.15 12.52
CA ASN A 64 -16.54 -6.16 12.12
C ASN A 64 -16.90 -7.24 11.08
N TYR A 65 -15.92 -7.79 10.36
CA TYR A 65 -16.17 -8.64 9.20
C TYR A 65 -15.31 -9.91 9.13
N LYS A 66 -14.77 -10.37 10.27
CA LYS A 66 -13.82 -11.51 10.34
C LYS A 66 -14.33 -12.77 9.64
N ASP A 67 -15.48 -13.30 10.07
CA ASP A 67 -15.96 -14.60 9.57
C ASP A 67 -16.27 -14.54 8.06
N SER A 68 -16.92 -13.46 7.61
CA SER A 68 -17.20 -13.24 6.19
C SER A 68 -15.92 -13.11 5.37
N SER A 69 -14.94 -12.33 5.84
CA SER A 69 -13.69 -12.10 5.10
C SER A 69 -12.85 -13.37 5.02
N LEU A 70 -12.79 -14.16 6.08
CA LEU A 70 -12.10 -15.45 6.07
C LEU A 70 -12.78 -16.47 5.14
N ASP A 71 -14.11 -16.47 5.07
CA ASP A 71 -14.84 -17.32 4.12
C ASP A 71 -14.56 -16.91 2.66
N GLU A 72 -14.60 -15.62 2.38
CA GLU A 72 -14.27 -15.07 1.06
C GLU A 72 -12.81 -15.40 0.65
N ILE A 73 -11.85 -15.36 1.58
CA ILE A 73 -10.45 -15.78 1.32
C ILE A 73 -10.37 -17.28 0.97
N ARG A 74 -11.20 -18.14 1.59
CA ARG A 74 -11.24 -19.56 1.22
C ARG A 74 -11.76 -19.74 -0.21
N GLN A 75 -12.78 -18.97 -0.60
CA GLN A 75 -13.28 -18.97 -1.99
C GLN A 75 -12.20 -18.51 -2.98
N LEU A 76 -11.39 -17.51 -2.62
CA LEU A 76 -10.21 -17.12 -3.39
C LEU A 76 -9.23 -18.29 -3.57
N PHE A 77 -8.95 -19.06 -2.52
CA PHE A 77 -8.03 -20.21 -2.60
C PHE A 77 -8.59 -21.38 -3.41
N GLU A 78 -9.91 -21.56 -3.43
CA GLU A 78 -10.61 -22.56 -4.25
C GLU A 78 -10.67 -22.15 -5.73
N TYR A 79 -10.68 -20.85 -6.03
CA TYR A 79 -10.63 -20.33 -7.39
C TYR A 79 -9.29 -20.57 -8.10
N ILE A 80 -8.20 -20.68 -7.31
CA ILE A 80 -6.85 -20.97 -7.80
C ILE A 80 -6.65 -22.48 -7.90
N ASP A 81 -6.48 -22.98 -9.11
CA ASP A 81 -6.32 -24.41 -9.37
C ASP A 81 -4.88 -24.89 -9.13
N GLY A 82 -4.73 -25.96 -8.35
CA GLY A 82 -3.41 -26.53 -8.07
C GLY A 82 -2.48 -25.64 -7.22
N ALA A 83 -1.23 -26.06 -7.12
CA ALA A 83 -0.18 -25.31 -6.43
C ALA A 83 0.41 -24.20 -7.32
N ILE A 84 0.78 -23.06 -6.73
CA ILE A 84 1.47 -21.97 -7.43
C ILE A 84 2.95 -22.37 -7.62
N THR A 85 3.45 -22.29 -8.85
CA THR A 85 4.82 -22.69 -9.21
C THR A 85 5.76 -21.51 -9.39
N SER A 86 5.23 -20.35 -9.79
CA SER A 86 6.00 -19.11 -9.94
C SER A 86 5.07 -17.90 -9.86
N TYR A 87 5.63 -16.75 -9.47
CA TYR A 87 4.95 -15.46 -9.50
C TYR A 87 5.95 -14.34 -9.84
N ASN A 88 5.46 -13.25 -10.41
CA ASN A 88 6.22 -12.03 -10.69
C ASN A 88 5.47 -10.81 -10.13
N TYR A 89 6.22 -9.83 -9.63
CA TYR A 89 5.65 -8.58 -9.14
C TYR A 89 5.58 -7.56 -10.28
N GLU A 90 4.36 -7.20 -10.69
CA GLU A 90 4.12 -6.28 -11.81
C GLU A 90 4.30 -4.81 -11.39
N GLY A 91 4.07 -4.51 -10.11
CA GLY A 91 4.27 -3.18 -9.55
C GLY A 91 3.22 -2.79 -8.53
N LYS A 92 3.24 -1.52 -8.11
CA LYS A 92 2.31 -0.98 -7.11
C LYS A 92 0.90 -0.69 -7.65
N GLY A 93 0.67 -0.86 -8.95
CA GLY A 93 -0.57 -0.48 -9.63
C GLY A 93 -0.88 1.02 -9.55
N GLY A 94 -2.14 1.36 -9.84
CA GLY A 94 -2.66 2.72 -9.68
C GLY A 94 -2.93 3.08 -8.22
N GLY A 95 -3.08 4.37 -7.92
CA GLY A 95 -3.26 4.84 -6.55
C GLY A 95 -3.44 6.34 -6.44
N GLN A 96 -3.59 6.81 -5.20
CA GLN A 96 -3.71 8.23 -4.87
C GLN A 96 -2.75 8.56 -3.73
N GLU A 97 -2.16 9.74 -3.79
CA GLU A 97 -1.28 10.28 -2.75
C GLU A 97 -1.76 11.69 -2.41
N ALA A 98 -1.94 11.97 -1.12
CA ALA A 98 -2.22 13.32 -0.63
C ALA A 98 -1.16 13.72 0.41
N LYS A 99 -0.66 14.94 0.28
CA LYS A 99 0.26 15.55 1.23
C LYS A 99 -0.35 16.81 1.83
N ASN A 100 -0.10 17.00 3.12
CA ASN A 100 -0.36 18.25 3.81
C ASN A 100 0.97 18.77 4.38
N ASP A 101 1.37 19.99 4.01
CA ASP A 101 2.64 20.60 4.41
C ASP A 101 3.89 19.72 4.18
N GLY A 102 3.91 18.94 3.09
CA GLY A 102 5.02 18.05 2.73
C GLY A 102 5.02 16.68 3.42
N ILE A 103 4.06 16.44 4.33
CA ILE A 103 3.85 15.18 5.06
C ILE A 103 2.75 14.38 4.36
N ILE A 104 2.95 13.08 4.16
CA ILE A 104 1.94 12.23 3.52
C ILE A 104 0.83 11.95 4.54
N CYS A 105 -0.41 12.28 4.18
CA CYS A 105 -1.58 12.03 5.02
C CYS A 105 -2.51 10.95 4.48
N TYR A 106 -2.35 10.59 3.20
CA TYR A 106 -3.08 9.52 2.55
C TYR A 106 -2.25 8.94 1.41
N TYR A 107 -2.19 7.62 1.34
CA TYR A 107 -1.55 6.90 0.26
C TYR A 107 -2.27 5.57 0.00
N SER A 108 -2.84 5.41 -1.19
CA SER A 108 -3.43 4.17 -1.66
C SER A 108 -2.70 3.63 -2.88
N CYS A 109 -2.67 2.32 -3.02
CA CYS A 109 -2.10 1.64 -4.17
C CYS A 109 -2.78 0.29 -4.41
N HIS A 110 -2.44 -0.35 -5.53
CA HIS A 110 -2.96 -1.65 -5.92
C HIS A 110 -1.83 -2.61 -6.31
N PRO A 111 -1.03 -3.12 -5.34
CA PRO A 111 0.05 -4.03 -5.67
C PRO A 111 -0.45 -5.24 -6.46
N GLU A 112 0.29 -5.62 -7.50
CA GLU A 112 -0.16 -6.60 -8.49
C GLU A 112 0.91 -7.66 -8.76
N PHE A 113 0.44 -8.89 -8.97
CA PHE A 113 1.27 -10.03 -9.36
C PHE A 113 0.60 -10.82 -10.48
N ASP A 114 1.42 -11.26 -11.42
CA ASP A 114 1.10 -12.38 -12.30
C ASP A 114 1.69 -13.67 -11.71
N PHE A 115 0.96 -14.77 -11.77
CA PHE A 115 1.44 -16.07 -11.28
C PHE A 115 0.90 -17.25 -12.07
N THR A 116 1.64 -18.35 -12.05
CA THR A 116 1.31 -19.57 -12.79
C THR A 116 1.20 -20.76 -11.84
N THR A 117 0.19 -21.60 -12.06
CA THR A 117 -0.04 -22.82 -11.27
C THR A 117 0.55 -24.06 -11.95
N GLU A 118 0.60 -25.18 -11.24
CA GLU A 118 1.11 -26.45 -11.77
C GLU A 118 0.25 -27.03 -12.92
N THR A 119 -0.99 -26.56 -13.06
CA THR A 119 -1.87 -26.90 -14.19
C THR A 119 -1.48 -26.14 -15.47
N GLY A 120 -0.61 -25.14 -15.35
CA GLY A 120 -0.22 -24.23 -16.41
C GLY A 120 -1.15 -23.02 -16.57
N GLN A 121 -2.15 -22.84 -15.70
CA GLN A 121 -3.03 -21.68 -15.73
C GLN A 121 -2.31 -20.44 -15.21
N GLU A 122 -2.43 -19.33 -15.93
CA GLU A 122 -1.95 -18.01 -15.51
C GLU A 122 -3.07 -17.20 -14.86
N TYR A 123 -2.71 -16.47 -13.80
CA TYR A 123 -3.59 -15.61 -13.04
C TYR A 123 -2.94 -14.25 -12.82
N THR A 124 -3.76 -13.21 -12.76
CA THR A 124 -3.37 -11.88 -12.30
C THR A 124 -4.15 -11.56 -11.03
N ILE A 125 -3.46 -11.12 -9.97
CA ILE A 125 -4.05 -10.73 -8.69
C ILE A 125 -3.64 -9.32 -8.28
N SER A 126 -4.62 -8.55 -7.82
CA SER A 126 -4.46 -7.15 -7.42
C SER A 126 -5.06 -6.91 -6.03
N PHE A 127 -4.29 -6.27 -5.16
CA PHE A 127 -4.67 -6.00 -3.77
C PHE A 127 -5.00 -4.52 -3.58
N SER A 128 -6.23 -4.16 -3.25
CA SER A 128 -6.55 -2.79 -2.84
C SER A 128 -5.95 -2.50 -1.46
N TYR A 129 -5.01 -1.55 -1.42
CA TYR A 129 -4.19 -1.30 -0.24
C TYR A 129 -4.15 0.19 0.12
N HIS A 130 -4.79 0.52 1.24
CA HIS A 130 -4.61 1.81 1.91
C HIS A 130 -3.34 1.72 2.78
N TYR A 131 -2.22 2.18 2.23
CA TYR A 131 -0.92 2.12 2.90
C TYR A 131 -0.83 3.12 4.05
N ILE A 132 -1.36 4.34 3.84
CA ILE A 132 -1.44 5.41 4.84
C ILE A 132 -2.82 6.05 4.73
N TRP A 133 -3.48 6.26 5.86
CA TRP A 133 -4.69 7.06 5.98
C TRP A 133 -4.82 7.65 7.37
N ASN A 134 -4.15 8.79 7.60
CA ASN A 134 -4.06 9.40 8.93
C ASN A 134 -5.42 9.80 9.52
N GLU A 135 -6.38 10.18 8.67
CA GLU A 135 -7.74 10.53 9.09
C GLU A 135 -8.55 9.32 9.57
N HIS A 136 -8.27 8.13 9.00
CA HIS A 136 -8.97 6.87 9.28
C HIS A 136 -7.95 5.72 9.42
N PRO A 137 -7.13 5.71 10.48
CA PRO A 137 -6.11 4.68 10.68
C PRO A 137 -6.69 3.26 10.79
N GLU A 138 -7.97 3.13 11.14
CA GLU A 138 -8.71 1.87 11.15
C GLU A 138 -8.91 1.25 9.76
N TYR A 139 -8.78 2.04 8.69
CA TYR A 139 -8.90 1.59 7.30
C TYR A 139 -7.56 1.31 6.63
N GLU A 140 -6.44 1.58 7.31
CA GLU A 140 -5.10 1.21 6.83
C GLU A 140 -4.94 -0.31 6.78
N GLY A 141 -4.41 -0.82 5.66
CA GLY A 141 -4.37 -2.25 5.36
C GLY A 141 -5.11 -2.61 4.08
N ILE A 142 -5.22 -3.91 3.85
CA ILE A 142 -5.97 -4.47 2.73
C ILE A 142 -7.47 -4.35 3.03
N ASN A 143 -8.23 -3.95 2.02
CA ASN A 143 -9.69 -3.95 2.11
C ASN A 143 -10.37 -4.78 1.02
N MET A 144 -9.72 -4.99 -0.12
CA MET A 144 -10.30 -5.72 -1.25
C MET A 144 -9.20 -6.46 -2.02
N ILE A 145 -9.52 -7.65 -2.53
CA ILE A 145 -8.65 -8.44 -3.40
C ILE A 145 -9.42 -8.78 -4.68
N GLN A 146 -8.78 -8.63 -5.82
CA GLN A 146 -9.33 -8.98 -7.14
C GLN A 146 -8.40 -9.96 -7.83
N ILE A 147 -8.96 -11.00 -8.44
CA ILE A 147 -8.20 -11.99 -9.21
C ILE A 147 -8.92 -12.34 -10.51
N CYS A 148 -8.17 -12.56 -11.58
CA CYS A 148 -8.68 -13.07 -12.85
C CYS A 148 -7.70 -14.06 -13.49
N LYS A 149 -8.16 -14.74 -14.53
CA LYS A 149 -7.36 -15.65 -15.35
C LYS A 149 -6.86 -14.93 -16.59
N ASP A 150 -5.62 -15.16 -16.98
CA ASP A 150 -5.02 -14.67 -18.24
C ASP A 150 -5.21 -13.15 -18.46
N GLY A 151 -5.19 -12.36 -17.38
CA GLY A 151 -5.45 -10.91 -17.41
C GLY A 151 -6.89 -10.50 -17.78
N ASN A 152 -7.85 -11.43 -17.88
CA ASN A 152 -9.23 -11.15 -18.26
C ASN A 152 -10.09 -10.64 -17.09
N TRP A 153 -10.01 -9.34 -16.81
CA TRP A 153 -10.80 -8.69 -15.77
C TRP A 153 -12.32 -8.65 -16.02
N GLY A 154 -12.80 -9.08 -17.19
CA GLY A 154 -14.23 -9.24 -17.47
C GLY A 154 -14.85 -10.40 -16.67
N GLU A 155 -14.05 -11.40 -16.31
CA GLU A 155 -14.45 -12.59 -15.55
C GLU A 155 -13.57 -12.74 -14.30
N LYS A 156 -13.75 -11.81 -13.35
CA LYS A 156 -12.96 -11.76 -12.12
C LYS A 156 -13.73 -12.20 -10.89
N LEU A 157 -13.00 -12.74 -9.92
CA LEU A 157 -13.46 -12.87 -8.53
C LEU A 157 -13.02 -11.62 -7.75
N ILE A 158 -13.94 -11.05 -6.98
CA ILE A 158 -13.69 -9.89 -6.10
C ILE A 158 -14.13 -10.29 -4.70
N ILE A 159 -13.25 -10.06 -3.72
CA ILE A 159 -13.55 -10.25 -2.30
C ILE A 159 -13.20 -9.00 -1.50
N GLY A 160 -13.81 -8.85 -0.33
CA GLY A 160 -13.61 -7.72 0.57
C GLY A 160 -14.63 -6.59 0.38
N ARG A 161 -14.28 -5.41 0.88
CA ARG A 161 -15.17 -4.24 1.02
C ARG A 161 -14.47 -2.98 0.54
N ASN A 162 -15.26 -2.02 0.08
CA ASN A 162 -14.74 -0.73 -0.35
C ASN A 162 -14.78 0.30 0.79
N TYR A 163 -13.68 1.03 0.93
CA TYR A 163 -13.54 2.19 1.79
C TYR A 163 -13.00 3.31 0.92
N TYR A 164 -13.68 4.45 0.89
CA TYR A 164 -13.32 5.57 0.04
C TYR A 164 -13.18 6.83 0.86
N LYS A 165 -12.25 7.69 0.44
CA LYS A 165 -12.17 9.06 0.93
C LYS A 165 -13.34 9.84 0.33
N GLU A 166 -14.23 10.36 1.18
CA GLU A 166 -15.35 11.24 0.77
C GLU A 166 -14.87 12.58 0.20
#